data_AF-A0A962I8F1-F1
#
_entry.id   AF-A0A962I8F1-F1
#
_cell.length_a   1.000
_cell.length_b   1.000
_cell.length_c   1.000
_cell.angle_alpha   90.00
_cell.angle_beta   90.00
_cell.angle_gamma   90.00
#
_symmetry.space_group_name_H-M   'P 1'
#
loop_
_entity.id
_entity.type
_entity.pdbx_description
1 polymer ?
#
loop_
_entity_poly.entity_id
_entity_poly.type
_entity_poly.pdbx_seq_one_letter_code
_entity_poly.pdbx_strand_id
1 'polypeptide(L)'
;RGQNTYRGLVKMEAGAAGARNYTQCDSLLIGKRCGAHTFPYIEVKNPSAIVEHEATTSKISDDQLFYCRARGISEEDAVSLIVDGFCKQVFRELPMEFAVEAKKLLEVSLEGAVG
;
A
#
# COMPACT_ATOMS: atom_id res chain seq x y z
N ARG A 1 -1.43 -9.51 14.59
CA ARG A 1 -2.28 -10.61 14.03
C ARG A 1 -3.23 -10.12 12.91
N GLY A 2 -3.03 -8.91 12.36
CA GLY A 2 -3.91 -8.35 11.34
C GLY A 2 -3.88 -9.15 10.03
N GLN A 3 -5.04 -9.21 9.37
CA GLN A 3 -5.22 -9.77 8.04
C GLN A 3 -5.84 -8.69 7.18
N ASN A 4 -5.13 -8.26 6.13
CA ASN A 4 -5.64 -7.30 5.16
C ASN A 4 -5.93 -8.02 3.85
N THR A 5 -6.99 -7.63 3.15
CA THR A 5 -7.38 -8.24 1.88
C THR A 5 -7.83 -7.18 0.89
N TYR A 6 -7.10 -7.05 -0.21
CA TYR A 6 -7.54 -6.33 -1.40
C TYR A 6 -8.39 -7.24 -2.28
N ARG A 7 -9.54 -6.73 -2.73
CA ARG A 7 -10.39 -7.33 -3.77
C ARG A 7 -10.75 -6.24 -4.77
N GLY A 8 -10.48 -6.50 -6.05
CA GLY A 8 -10.78 -5.56 -7.13
C GLY A 8 -11.28 -6.28 -8.36
N LEU A 9 -12.15 -5.63 -9.14
CA LEU A 9 -12.62 -6.10 -10.44
C LEU A 9 -12.37 -5.01 -11.49
N VAL A 10 -11.62 -5.36 -12.53
CA VAL A 10 -11.51 -4.60 -13.76
C VAL A 10 -12.33 -5.31 -14.82
N LYS A 11 -13.39 -4.65 -15.31
CA LYS A 11 -14.30 -5.21 -16.30
C LYS A 11 -14.36 -4.32 -17.54
N MET A 12 -13.94 -4.86 -18.68
CA MET A 12 -14.01 -4.22 -19.99
C MET A 12 -15.14 -4.88 -20.79
N GLU A 13 -16.25 -4.17 -20.97
CA GLU A 13 -17.39 -4.67 -21.75
C GLU A 13 -17.11 -4.62 -23.26
N ALA A 14 -17.86 -5.39 -24.06
CA ALA A 14 -17.61 -5.57 -25.49
C ALA A 14 -17.57 -4.25 -26.30
N GLY A 15 -18.33 -3.23 -25.88
CA GLY A 15 -18.34 -1.90 -26.53
C GLY A 15 -17.19 -0.96 -26.13
N ALA A 16 -16.34 -1.34 -25.16
CA ALA A 16 -15.30 -0.48 -24.60
C ALA A 16 -14.04 -0.42 -25.49
N ALA A 17 -14.20 0.09 -26.72
CA ALA A 17 -13.09 0.22 -27.67
C ALA A 17 -12.04 1.22 -27.17
N GLY A 18 -10.77 0.82 -27.21
CA GLY A 18 -9.64 1.65 -26.75
C GLY A 18 -9.55 1.85 -25.23
N ALA A 19 -10.28 1.07 -24.43
CA ALA A 19 -10.22 1.17 -22.97
C ALA A 19 -8.82 0.85 -22.43
N ARG A 20 -8.40 1.58 -21.40
CA ARG A 20 -7.09 1.39 -20.74
C ARG A 20 -7.26 1.33 -19.23
N ASN A 21 -6.59 0.39 -18.59
CA ASN A 21 -6.50 0.29 -17.13
C ASN A 21 -5.07 -0.06 -16.71
N TYR A 22 -4.61 0.59 -15.65
CA TYR A 22 -3.43 0.21 -14.89
C TYR A 22 -3.85 0.09 -13.42
N THR A 23 -3.59 -1.06 -12.82
CA THR A 23 -3.93 -1.34 -11.42
C THR A 23 -2.69 -1.80 -10.67
N GLN A 24 -2.26 -1.03 -9.68
CA GLN A 24 -1.14 -1.35 -8.81
C GLN A 24 -1.63 -1.64 -7.39
N CYS A 25 -1.21 -2.78 -6.83
CA CYS A 25 -1.64 -3.27 -5.52
C CYS A 25 -0.44 -3.60 -4.64
N ASP A 26 0.00 -2.63 -3.85
CA ASP A 26 1.13 -2.80 -2.96
C ASP A 26 0.68 -3.12 -1.53
N SER A 27 1.33 -4.10 -0.92
CA SER A 27 1.09 -4.52 0.46
C SER A 27 2.36 -4.39 1.30
N LEU A 28 2.24 -3.87 2.51
CA LEU A 28 3.33 -3.78 3.48
C LEU A 28 3.03 -4.66 4.70
N LEU A 29 3.88 -5.64 4.94
CA LEU A 29 3.82 -6.53 6.10
C LEU A 29 4.67 -5.97 7.24
N ILE A 30 4.04 -5.81 8.40
CA ILE A 30 4.69 -5.36 9.64
C ILE A 30 4.65 -6.51 10.65
N GLY A 31 5.83 -7.02 11.02
CA GLY A 31 5.99 -8.15 11.93
C GLY A 31 5.81 -9.53 11.28
N LYS A 32 5.92 -10.60 12.09
CA LYS A 32 5.96 -12.01 11.63
C LYS A 32 4.60 -12.72 11.61
N ARG A 33 3.57 -12.11 12.21
CA ARG A 33 2.25 -12.73 12.48
C ARG A 33 1.10 -11.97 11.84
N CYS A 34 1.29 -11.42 10.65
CA CYS A 34 0.27 -10.72 9.87
C CYS A 34 0.20 -11.29 8.45
N GLY A 35 -0.87 -10.97 7.73
CA GLY A 35 -1.06 -11.38 6.34
C GLY A 35 -1.68 -10.27 5.51
N ALA A 36 -1.27 -10.19 4.25
CA ALA A 36 -1.85 -9.32 3.24
C ALA A 36 -2.18 -10.18 2.02
N HIS A 37 -3.43 -10.12 1.56
CA HIS A 37 -3.94 -10.94 0.49
C HIS A 37 -4.45 -10.06 -0.65
N THR A 38 -4.15 -10.39 -1.89
CA THR A 38 -4.56 -9.60 -3.07
C THR A 38 -5.30 -10.52 -4.04
N PHE A 39 -6.59 -10.26 -4.26
CA PHE A 39 -7.45 -11.03 -5.14
C PHE A 39 -7.98 -10.15 -6.29
N PRO A 40 -7.22 -9.99 -7.39
CA PRO A 40 -7.66 -9.24 -8.54
C PRO A 40 -8.58 -10.10 -9.43
N TYR A 41 -9.61 -9.47 -9.99
CA TYR A 41 -10.47 -10.03 -11.03
C TYR A 41 -10.34 -9.15 -12.27
N ILE A 42 -10.07 -9.78 -13.42
CA ILE A 42 -9.94 -9.08 -14.69
C ILE A 42 -10.82 -9.79 -15.72
N GLU A 43 -11.84 -9.10 -16.21
CA GLU A 43 -12.77 -9.58 -17.21
C GLU A 43 -12.70 -8.67 -18.44
N VAL A 44 -12.10 -9.15 -19.53
CA VAL A 44 -11.93 -8.36 -20.75
C VAL A 44 -12.70 -8.97 -21.90
N LYS A 45 -13.71 -8.25 -22.40
CA LYS A 45 -14.55 -8.64 -23.54
C LYS A 45 -14.32 -7.79 -24.80
N ASN A 46 -13.35 -6.89 -24.77
CA ASN A 46 -12.99 -6.06 -25.92
C ASN A 46 -11.51 -6.28 -26.29
N PRO A 47 -11.19 -6.71 -27.53
CA PRO A 47 -9.82 -7.04 -27.95
C PRO A 47 -8.91 -5.82 -28.11
N SER A 48 -9.47 -4.61 -28.19
CA SER A 48 -8.68 -3.36 -28.25
C SER A 48 -8.34 -2.79 -26.88
N ALA A 49 -8.80 -3.42 -25.79
CA ALA A 49 -8.53 -2.95 -24.44
C ALA A 49 -7.09 -3.29 -24.00
N ILE A 50 -6.48 -2.39 -23.24
CA ILE A 50 -5.17 -2.58 -22.60
C ILE A 50 -5.38 -2.61 -21.10
N VAL A 51 -4.99 -3.70 -20.45
CA VAL A 51 -5.09 -3.86 -19.00
C VAL A 51 -3.75 -4.31 -18.46
N GLU A 52 -3.23 -3.55 -17.49
CA GLU A 52 -1.99 -3.83 -16.79
C GLU A 52 -2.30 -3.98 -15.30
N HIS A 53 -1.75 -5.02 -14.68
CA HIS A 53 -1.89 -5.27 -13.25
C HIS A 53 -0.54 -5.61 -12.64
N GLU A 54 -0.22 -4.89 -11.56
CA GLU A 54 0.97 -5.09 -10.75
C GLU A 54 0.56 -5.29 -9.28
N ALA A 55 1.23 -6.21 -8.59
CA ALA A 55 1.04 -6.42 -7.16
C ALA A 55 2.37 -6.76 -6.50
N THR A 56 2.77 -5.95 -5.51
CA THR A 56 4.02 -6.12 -4.79
C THR A 56 3.77 -6.31 -3.30
N THR A 57 4.47 -7.28 -2.69
CA THR A 57 4.47 -7.44 -1.23
C THR A 57 5.83 -7.05 -0.68
N SER A 58 5.83 -6.07 0.20
CA SER A 58 6.99 -5.60 0.95
C SER A 58 6.89 -5.98 2.41
N LYS A 59 8.03 -6.09 3.10
CA LYS A 59 8.11 -6.24 4.55
C LYS A 59 9.05 -5.15 5.08
N ILE A 60 8.73 -4.57 6.22
CA ILE A 60 9.70 -3.73 6.93
C ILE A 60 10.90 -4.61 7.32
N SER A 61 12.08 -4.27 6.80
CA SER A 61 13.30 -5.04 7.03
C SER A 61 13.86 -4.74 8.42
N ASP A 62 14.28 -5.79 9.12
CA ASP A 62 14.96 -5.67 10.42
C ASP A 62 16.25 -4.84 10.27
N ASP A 63 16.92 -4.91 9.11
CA ASP A 63 18.11 -4.10 8.79
C ASP A 63 17.78 -2.61 8.59
N GLN A 64 16.61 -2.31 8.00
CA GLN A 64 16.15 -0.92 7.83
C GLN A 64 15.83 -0.29 9.19
N LEU A 65 15.16 -1.05 10.06
CA LEU A 65 14.90 -0.62 11.44
C LEU A 65 16.19 -0.43 12.22
N PHE A 66 17.13 -1.39 12.12
CA PHE A 66 18.44 -1.28 12.75
C PHE A 66 19.18 -0.02 12.27
N TYR A 67 19.17 0.26 10.96
CA TYR A 67 19.82 1.42 10.38
C TYR A 67 19.23 2.77 10.85
N CYS A 68 17.91 2.85 11.03
CA CYS A 68 17.26 4.02 11.63
C CYS A 68 17.63 4.16 13.11
N ARG A 69 17.56 3.06 13.87
CA ARG A 69 17.90 3.04 15.30
C ARG A 69 19.36 3.39 15.58
N ALA A 70 20.28 2.94 14.72
CA ALA A 70 21.69 3.31 14.79
C ALA A 70 21.93 4.82 14.62
N ARG A 71 20.97 5.56 14.06
CA ARG A 71 20.99 7.03 13.97
C ARG A 71 20.26 7.73 15.11
N GLY A 72 19.83 7.01 16.14
CA GLY A 72 19.09 7.56 17.26
C GLY A 72 17.60 7.82 16.98
N ILE A 73 17.06 7.30 15.87
CA ILE A 73 15.62 7.32 15.60
C ILE A 73 14.98 6.20 16.43
N SER A 74 13.89 6.49 17.15
CA SER A 74 13.18 5.46 17.91
C SER A 74 12.61 4.38 16.98
N GLU A 75 12.31 3.19 17.51
CA GLU A 75 11.76 2.11 16.69
C GLU A 75 10.39 2.48 16.11
N GLU A 76 9.55 3.16 16.90
CA GLU A 76 8.23 3.64 16.48
C GLU A 76 8.34 4.71 15.39
N ASP A 77 9.22 5.71 15.57
CA ASP A 77 9.49 6.73 14.56
C ASP A 77 10.06 6.13 13.27
N ALA A 78 10.91 5.10 13.39
CA ALA A 78 11.47 4.41 12.23
C ALA A 78 10.41 3.65 11.44
N VAL A 79 9.50 2.96 12.12
CA VAL A 79 8.35 2.29 11.48
C VAL A 79 7.47 3.32 10.79
N SER A 80 7.11 4.40 11.49
CA SER A 80 6.28 5.46 10.94
C SER A 80 6.89 6.07 9.67
N LEU A 81 8.19 6.40 9.71
CA LEU A 81 8.93 6.92 8.56
C LEU A 81 8.87 6.00 7.33
N ILE A 82 8.99 4.68 7.55
CA ILE A 82 8.95 3.70 6.46
C ILE A 82 7.54 3.57 5.89
N VAL A 83 6.51 3.50 6.75
CA VAL A 83 5.11 3.41 6.33
C VAL A 83 4.69 4.69 5.58
N ASP A 84 5.10 5.86 6.05
CA ASP A 84 4.87 7.14 5.37
C ASP A 84 5.49 7.16 3.97
N GLY A 85 6.73 6.66 3.85
CA GLY A 85 7.40 6.52 2.57
C GLY A 85 6.64 5.61 1.61
N PHE A 86 6.09 4.51 2.12
CA PHE A 86 5.26 3.57 1.38
C PHE A 86 3.94 4.21 0.91
N CYS A 87 3.24 4.95 1.78
CA CYS A 87 1.97 5.60 1.48
C CYS A 87 2.10 6.93 0.69
N LYS A 88 3.32 7.39 0.42
CA LYS A 88 3.60 8.73 -0.14
C LYS A 88 2.87 9.02 -1.44
N GLN A 89 2.76 8.05 -2.35
CA GLN A 89 2.08 8.25 -3.62
C GLN A 89 0.58 8.50 -3.42
N VAL A 90 -0.06 7.80 -2.48
CA VAL A 90 -1.47 7.97 -2.14
C VAL A 90 -1.71 9.31 -1.48
N PHE A 91 -0.86 9.69 -0.51
CA PHE A 91 -1.00 10.97 0.19
C PHE A 91 -0.82 12.19 -0.71
N ARG A 92 -0.04 12.07 -1.80
CA ARG A 92 0.11 13.15 -2.79
C ARG A 92 -1.18 13.46 -3.55
N GLU A 93 -2.09 12.49 -3.66
CA GLU A 93 -3.39 12.68 -4.33
C GLU A 93 -4.44 13.32 -3.40
N LEU A 94 -4.15 13.44 -2.10
CA LEU A 94 -5.00 14.14 -1.14
C LEU A 94 -4.68 15.64 -1.12
N PRO A 95 -5.67 16.52 -0.88
CA PRO A 95 -5.39 17.92 -0.60
C PRO A 95 -4.50 18.06 0.63
N MET A 96 -3.62 19.07 0.62
CA MET A 96 -2.55 19.22 1.61
C MET A 96 -3.05 19.18 3.07
N GLU A 97 -4.18 19.83 3.35
CA GLU A 97 -4.78 19.85 4.68
C GLU A 97 -5.18 18.45 5.18
N PHE A 98 -5.72 17.60 4.31
CA PHE A 98 -6.09 16.22 4.65
C PHE A 98 -4.88 15.29 4.68
N ALA A 99 -3.88 15.53 3.84
CA ALA A 99 -2.66 14.72 3.83
C ALA A 99 -1.90 14.86 5.17
N VAL A 100 -1.83 16.07 5.72
CA VAL A 100 -1.20 16.32 7.03
C VAL A 100 -1.97 15.62 8.16
N GLU A 101 -3.30 15.66 8.12
CA GLU A 101 -4.13 15.03 9.16
C GLU A 101 -4.07 13.50 9.08
N ALA A 102 -4.18 12.93 7.87
CA ALA A 102 -4.11 11.49 7.65
C ALA A 102 -2.77 10.91 8.12
N LYS A 103 -1.66 11.64 7.90
CA LYS A 103 -0.32 11.26 8.37
C LYS A 103 -0.27 11.19 9.90
N LYS A 104 -0.78 12.21 10.61
CA LYS A 104 -0.81 12.23 12.08
C LYS A 104 -1.68 11.12 12.65
N LEU A 105 -2.86 10.87 12.07
CA LEU A 105 -3.74 9.78 12.52
C LEU A 105 -3.09 8.41 12.31
N LEU A 106 -2.33 8.24 11.22
CA LEU A 106 -1.59 7.03 10.94
C LEU A 106 -0.47 6.81 11.95
N GLU A 107 0.32 7.85 12.26
CA GLU A 107 1.38 7.83 13.29
C GLU A 107 0.83 7.33 14.64
N VAL A 108 -0.26 7.93 15.12
CA VAL A 108 -0.90 7.54 16.39
C VAL A 108 -1.47 6.12 16.32
N SER A 109 -1.96 5.68 15.17
CA SER A 109 -2.50 4.31 15.01
C SER A 109 -1.41 3.25 14.96
N LEU A 110 -0.19 3.62 14.57
CA LEU A 110 0.97 2.72 14.53
C LEU A 110 1.64 2.61 15.90
N GLU A 111 1.59 3.68 16.71
CA GLU A 111 2.05 3.70 18.09
C GLU A 111 1.34 2.60 18.91
N GLY A 112 2.11 1.67 19.49
CA GLY A 112 1.59 0.54 20.27
C GLY A 112 0.89 -0.59 19.48
N ALA A 113 0.63 -0.43 18.18
CA ALA A 113 0.03 -1.48 17.33
C ALA A 113 1.06 -2.47 16.76
N VAL A 114 2.34 -2.09 16.80
CA VAL A 114 3.46 -2.87 16.27
C VAL A 114 4.21 -3.54 17.42
N GLY A 115 3.78 -4.77 17.77
CA GLY A 115 4.33 -5.64 18.82
C GLY A 115 3.65 -7.02 18.89
#